data_AF-A0A349JUX3-F1
#
_entry.id   AF-A0A349JUX3-F1
#
_cell.length_a   1.000
_cell.length_b   1.000
_cell.length_c   1.000
_cell.angle_alpha   90.00
_cell.angle_beta   90.00
_cell.angle_gamma   90.00
#
_symmetry.space_group_name_H-M   'P 1'
#
loop_
_entity.id
_entity.type
_entity.pdbx_description
1 polymer ?
#
loop_
_entity_poly.entity_id
_entity_poly.type
_entity_poly.pdbx_seq_one_letter_code
_entity_poly.pdbx_strand_id
1 'polypeptide(L)'
;MARFWRSVVEAEVGGVVADNPGNHERMGLSTDSAWTVDFTLTDGAMTSLLVGKTGPIFPSGYVRLPDQDAVVVVSGDFRPTVVLSITEWRDKTILRMDTASVVRVVLEMDEETHVAERVDTTWSVDGGPANANTMRAVLDELAHLVALGFVEDGEIFEENPRRVVALGAGTDTLGIVVITGEAGTRHARTPGSTTVFEIPSFRVDRVTPDIEVLRVPDPGGV
;
A
#
# COMPACT_ATOMS: atom_id res chain seq x y z
N MET A 1 -6.67 9.21 -2.55
CA MET A 1 -7.38 10.50 -2.72
C MET A 1 -8.91 10.38 -2.75
N ALA A 2 -9.53 9.50 -3.55
CA ALA A 2 -11.01 9.41 -3.66
C ALA A 2 -11.75 9.11 -2.33
N ARG A 3 -11.15 8.35 -1.41
CA ARG A 3 -11.74 7.99 -0.12
C ARG A 3 -11.99 9.20 0.79
N PHE A 4 -11.06 10.16 0.80
CA PHE A 4 -11.18 11.37 1.61
C PHE A 4 -12.29 12.27 1.14
N TRP A 5 -12.33 12.59 -0.16
CA TRP A 5 -13.39 13.45 -0.67
C TRP A 5 -14.77 12.84 -0.49
N ARG A 6 -14.90 11.52 -0.66
CA ARG A 6 -16.14 10.83 -0.33
C ARG A 6 -16.52 10.99 1.15
N SER A 7 -15.58 10.76 2.08
CA SER A 7 -15.89 10.88 3.51
C SER A 7 -16.18 12.31 3.96
N VAL A 8 -15.59 13.32 3.31
CA VAL A 8 -15.93 14.74 3.53
C VAL A 8 -17.33 15.07 3.00
N VAL A 9 -17.69 14.58 1.81
CA VAL A 9 -19.01 14.85 1.20
C VAL A 9 -20.14 14.15 1.94
N GLU A 10 -19.90 12.95 2.47
CA GLU A 10 -20.87 12.16 3.23
C GLU A 10 -20.96 12.57 4.71
N ALA A 11 -20.08 13.46 5.18
CA ALA A 11 -20.05 13.86 6.57
C ALA A 11 -21.27 14.70 6.97
N GLU A 12 -21.86 14.39 8.12
CA GLU A 12 -23.00 15.13 8.66
C GLU A 12 -22.55 16.01 9.83
N VAL A 13 -22.75 17.32 9.69
CA VAL A 13 -22.40 18.30 10.73
C VAL A 13 -23.55 18.42 11.74
N GLY A 14 -23.30 18.04 12.98
CA GLY A 14 -24.22 18.23 14.09
C GLY A 14 -24.22 19.66 14.64
N GLY A 15 -25.03 19.89 15.68
CA GLY A 15 -25.04 21.16 16.40
C GLY A 15 -23.79 21.40 17.24
N VAL A 16 -23.67 22.61 17.79
CA VAL A 16 -22.60 22.97 18.73
C VAL A 16 -22.75 22.17 20.02
N VAL A 17 -21.71 21.45 20.41
CA VAL A 17 -21.66 20.61 21.62
C VAL A 17 -20.80 21.21 22.74
N ALA A 18 -19.96 22.18 22.42
CA ALA A 18 -19.21 22.98 23.39
C ALA A 18 -18.83 24.34 22.79
N ASP A 19 -18.79 25.36 23.63
CA ASP A 19 -18.44 26.75 23.26
C ASP A 19 -17.47 27.38 24.29
N ASN A 20 -17.10 26.64 25.33
CA ASN A 20 -16.07 27.09 26.27
C ASN A 20 -14.69 26.55 25.83
N PRO A 21 -13.70 27.43 25.58
CA PRO A 21 -12.32 27.04 25.22
C PRO A 21 -11.67 26.03 26.14
N GLY A 22 -12.04 26.03 27.43
CA GLY A 22 -11.55 25.04 28.40
C GLY A 22 -11.90 23.59 28.05
N ASN A 23 -12.77 23.36 27.07
CA ASN A 23 -13.10 22.02 26.57
C ASN A 23 -12.19 21.55 25.42
N HIS A 24 -11.45 22.44 24.77
CA HIS A 24 -10.69 22.11 23.56
C HIS A 24 -9.67 21.01 23.82
N GLU A 25 -8.84 21.13 24.87
CA GLU A 25 -7.82 20.13 25.19
C GLU A 25 -8.41 18.73 25.46
N ARG A 26 -9.45 18.63 26.31
CA ARG A 26 -10.08 17.33 26.60
C ARG A 26 -10.71 16.70 25.35
N MET A 27 -11.15 17.51 24.39
CA MET A 27 -11.70 17.08 23.10
C MET A 27 -10.63 16.85 22.02
N GLY A 28 -9.35 17.12 22.29
CA GLY A 28 -8.26 17.01 21.33
C GLY A 28 -8.26 18.12 20.26
N LEU A 29 -8.75 19.31 20.60
CA LEU A 29 -8.90 20.46 19.71
C LEU A 29 -7.97 21.63 20.07
N SER A 30 -6.94 21.38 20.87
CA SER A 30 -5.83 22.33 21.07
C SER A 30 -4.82 22.20 19.92
N THR A 31 -4.04 23.25 19.68
CA THR A 31 -3.02 23.29 18.62
C THR A 31 -2.06 22.09 18.65
N ASP A 32 -1.72 21.61 19.85
CA ASP A 32 -0.76 20.52 20.04
C ASP A 32 -1.39 19.11 19.97
N SER A 33 -2.73 19.01 19.94
CA SER A 33 -3.45 17.73 19.98
C SER A 33 -4.40 17.49 18.82
N ALA A 34 -4.73 18.54 18.05
CA ALA A 34 -5.61 18.47 16.91
C ALA A 34 -4.86 18.04 15.64
N TRP A 35 -5.53 17.29 14.80
CA TRP A 35 -5.16 17.19 13.39
C TRP A 35 -5.65 18.45 12.68
N THR A 36 -4.76 19.12 11.95
CA THR A 36 -5.12 20.27 11.11
C THR A 36 -5.31 19.81 9.67
N VAL A 37 -6.47 20.11 9.09
CA VAL A 37 -6.76 19.84 7.68
C VAL A 37 -6.90 21.17 6.95
N ASP A 38 -5.94 21.47 6.08
CA ASP A 38 -5.95 22.67 5.26
C ASP A 38 -6.61 22.39 3.91
N PHE A 39 -7.59 23.22 3.56
CA PHE A 39 -8.29 23.21 2.28
C PHE A 39 -7.89 24.44 1.49
N THR A 40 -7.54 24.23 0.22
CA THR A 40 -7.50 25.30 -0.77
C THR A 40 -8.77 25.21 -1.61
N LEU A 41 -9.59 26.24 -1.53
CA LEU A 41 -10.83 26.35 -2.29
C LEU A 41 -10.52 26.70 -3.76
N THR A 42 -11.51 26.53 -4.63
CA THR A 42 -11.36 26.76 -6.08
C THR A 42 -11.05 28.21 -6.44
N ASP A 43 -11.38 29.15 -5.56
CA ASP A 43 -11.04 30.57 -5.68
C ASP A 43 -9.65 30.92 -5.12
N GLY A 44 -8.90 29.92 -4.63
CA GLY A 44 -7.59 30.07 -4.01
C GLY A 44 -7.63 30.45 -2.53
N ALA A 45 -8.81 30.64 -1.93
CA ALA A 45 -8.92 30.89 -0.49
C ALA A 45 -8.49 29.64 0.29
N MET A 46 -7.81 29.86 1.42
CA MET A 46 -7.40 28.78 2.33
C MET A 46 -8.30 28.77 3.55
N THR A 47 -8.70 27.58 3.99
CA THR A 47 -9.42 27.38 5.25
C THR A 47 -8.91 26.12 5.95
N SER A 48 -8.92 26.12 7.27
CA SER A 48 -8.39 25.03 8.07
C SER A 48 -9.46 24.49 9.01
N LEU A 49 -9.49 23.18 9.21
CA LEU A 49 -10.31 22.52 10.22
C LEU A 49 -9.40 21.84 11.24
N LEU A 50 -9.73 22.00 12.52
CA LEU A 50 -9.13 21.24 13.60
C LEU A 50 -10.01 20.03 13.89
N VAL A 51 -9.42 18.83 13.82
CA VAL A 51 -10.09 17.55 14.03
C VAL A 51 -9.50 16.87 15.25
N GLY A 52 -10.35 16.64 16.25
CA GLY A 52 -9.93 16.14 17.55
C GLY A 52 -10.22 14.67 17.78
N LYS A 53 -10.58 14.33 19.02
CA LYS A 53 -10.91 12.97 19.44
C LYS A 53 -12.22 12.48 18.80
N THR A 54 -12.44 11.18 18.90
CA THR A 54 -13.71 10.54 18.49
C THR A 54 -14.87 11.18 19.24
N GLY A 55 -15.93 11.49 18.49
CA GLY A 55 -17.17 12.00 19.07
C GLY A 55 -17.94 10.91 19.82
N PRO A 56 -19.04 11.26 20.48
CA PRO A 56 -19.77 10.35 21.36
C PRO A 56 -20.51 9.21 20.62
N ILE A 57 -20.75 9.34 19.31
CA ILE A 57 -21.46 8.34 18.49
C ILE A 57 -20.56 7.91 17.34
N PHE A 58 -20.21 6.63 17.25
CA PHE A 58 -19.34 6.14 16.18
C PHE A 58 -20.12 5.89 14.87
N PRO A 59 -19.57 6.25 13.68
CA PRO A 59 -18.35 7.02 13.48
C PRO A 59 -18.62 8.53 13.61
N SER A 60 -17.83 9.24 14.42
CA SER A 60 -17.82 10.71 14.47
C SER A 60 -16.53 11.28 15.07
N GLY A 61 -16.34 12.58 14.92
CA GLY A 61 -15.24 13.34 15.53
C GLY A 61 -15.65 14.73 16.00
N TYR A 62 -14.95 15.26 17.01
CA TYR A 62 -15.05 16.67 17.34
C TYR A 62 -14.30 17.50 16.30
N VAL A 63 -14.91 18.59 15.83
CA VAL A 63 -14.31 19.51 14.86
C VAL A 63 -14.53 20.95 15.31
N ARG A 64 -13.53 21.81 15.12
CA ARG A 64 -13.67 23.27 15.26
C ARG A 64 -12.90 24.01 14.16
N LEU A 65 -13.30 25.25 13.90
CA LEU A 65 -12.49 26.20 13.15
C LEU A 65 -11.40 26.79 14.07
N PRO A 66 -10.17 27.06 13.60
CA PRO A 66 -9.07 27.57 14.43
C PRO A 66 -9.42 28.83 15.22
N ASP A 67 -10.18 29.74 14.60
CA ASP A 67 -10.56 31.04 15.15
C ASP A 67 -11.93 31.04 15.86
N GLN A 68 -12.49 29.86 16.16
CA GLN A 68 -13.78 29.72 16.83
C GLN A 68 -13.72 28.78 18.02
N ASP A 69 -14.46 29.15 19.08
CA ASP A 69 -14.58 28.35 20.30
C ASP A 69 -15.60 27.23 20.17
N ALA A 70 -16.58 27.42 19.29
CA ALA A 70 -17.63 26.47 18.99
C ALA A 70 -17.04 25.15 18.43
N VAL A 71 -17.40 24.06 19.11
CA VAL A 71 -17.07 22.69 18.72
C VAL A 71 -18.34 22.01 18.25
N VAL A 72 -18.27 21.35 17.09
CA VAL A 72 -19.34 20.50 16.56
C VAL A 72 -18.91 19.03 16.57
N VAL A 73 -19.89 18.14 16.54
CA VAL A 73 -19.66 16.72 16.22
C VAL A 73 -19.96 16.53 14.75
N VAL A 74 -19.01 15.98 14.01
CA VAL A 74 -19.18 15.59 12.61
C VAL A 74 -19.27 14.07 12.55
N SER A 75 -20.42 13.57 12.12
CA SER A 75 -20.69 12.14 11.94
C SER A 75 -20.21 11.65 10.57
N GLY A 76 -19.89 10.36 10.49
CA GLY A 76 -19.36 9.72 9.28
C GLY A 76 -17.86 9.42 9.37
N ASP A 77 -17.32 8.88 8.28
CA ASP A 77 -15.94 8.38 8.20
C ASP A 77 -14.87 9.46 7.99
N PHE A 78 -15.24 10.74 8.10
CA PHE A 78 -14.31 11.87 7.95
C PHE A 78 -13.13 11.78 8.91
N ARG A 79 -13.38 11.69 10.23
CA ARG A 79 -12.31 11.64 11.23
C ARG A 79 -11.39 10.44 11.01
N PRO A 80 -11.88 9.18 10.91
CA PRO A 80 -11.03 8.04 10.59
C PRO A 80 -10.14 8.28 9.38
N THR A 81 -10.63 8.99 8.34
CA THR A 81 -9.83 9.29 7.15
C THR A 81 -8.77 10.37 7.39
N VAL A 82 -9.07 11.40 8.17
CA VAL A 82 -8.12 12.49 8.51
C VAL A 82 -6.98 11.98 9.37
N VAL A 83 -7.29 11.16 10.38
CA VAL A 83 -6.30 10.66 11.34
C VAL A 83 -5.55 9.41 10.85
N LEU A 84 -5.78 8.98 9.61
CA LEU A 84 -4.92 7.97 9.00
C LEU A 84 -3.48 8.48 9.03
N SER A 85 -2.54 7.61 9.42
CA SER A 85 -1.11 7.97 9.40
C SER A 85 -0.75 8.58 8.05
N ILE A 86 0.17 9.56 8.03
CA ILE A 86 0.73 10.11 6.78
C ILE A 86 1.23 9.00 5.84
N THR A 87 1.70 7.90 6.42
CA THR A 87 2.08 6.64 5.77
C THR A 87 0.97 6.01 4.94
N GLU A 88 -0.30 6.15 5.35
CA GLU A 88 -1.46 5.66 4.59
C GLU A 88 -1.87 6.56 3.42
N TRP A 89 -1.44 7.82 3.46
CA TRP A 89 -1.63 8.76 2.36
C TRP A 89 -0.59 8.63 1.26
N ARG A 90 0.61 8.13 1.61
CA ARG A 90 1.69 7.85 0.66
C ARG A 90 1.28 6.73 -0.30
N ASP A 91 1.74 6.83 -1.55
CA ASP A 91 1.53 5.79 -2.56
C ASP A 91 2.31 4.53 -2.19
N LYS A 92 1.57 3.47 -1.84
CA LYS A 92 2.12 2.16 -1.45
C LYS A 92 2.44 1.27 -2.66
N THR A 93 2.34 1.79 -3.88
CA THR A 93 2.68 1.04 -5.10
C THR A 93 4.18 0.78 -5.12
N ILE A 94 4.55 -0.50 -5.04
CA ILE A 94 5.94 -0.95 -5.19
C ILE A 94 6.23 -1.08 -6.68
N LEU A 95 5.30 -1.69 -7.42
CA LEU A 95 5.42 -1.94 -8.85
C LEU A 95 4.06 -1.91 -9.52
N ARG A 96 4.01 -1.34 -10.72
CA ARG A 96 2.83 -1.36 -11.59
C ARG A 96 3.28 -1.47 -13.04
N MET A 97 2.80 -2.49 -13.74
CA MET A 97 3.16 -2.74 -15.13
C MET A 97 2.00 -3.37 -15.89
N ASP A 98 2.03 -3.26 -17.22
CA ASP A 98 1.16 -4.05 -18.09
C ASP A 98 1.77 -5.45 -18.32
N THR A 99 1.19 -6.46 -17.67
CA THR A 99 1.68 -7.83 -17.76
C THR A 99 1.36 -8.51 -19.08
N ALA A 100 0.52 -7.92 -19.94
CA ALA A 100 0.34 -8.40 -21.31
C ALA A 100 1.64 -8.32 -22.13
N SER A 101 2.52 -7.37 -21.82
CA SER A 101 3.80 -7.17 -22.49
C SER A 101 4.93 -8.05 -21.94
N VAL A 102 4.72 -8.73 -20.80
CA VAL A 102 5.76 -9.56 -20.16
C VAL A 102 5.92 -10.88 -20.93
N VAL A 103 7.12 -11.13 -21.42
CA VAL A 103 7.49 -12.37 -22.13
C VAL A 103 8.44 -13.25 -21.32
N ARG A 104 9.06 -12.70 -20.28
CA ARG A 104 9.98 -13.45 -19.42
C ARG A 104 9.95 -12.92 -17.99
N VAL A 105 9.99 -13.81 -17.02
CA VAL A 105 10.16 -13.48 -15.59
C VAL A 105 11.39 -14.23 -15.09
N VAL A 106 12.32 -13.51 -14.50
CA VAL A 106 13.50 -14.09 -13.85
C VAL A 106 13.30 -13.99 -12.34
N LEU A 107 13.40 -15.13 -11.66
CA LEU A 107 13.35 -15.26 -10.21
C LEU A 107 14.74 -15.64 -9.72
N GLU A 108 15.43 -14.72 -9.08
CA GLU A 108 16.72 -14.96 -8.43
C GLU A 108 16.44 -15.11 -6.93
N MET A 109 16.77 -16.26 -6.35
CA MET A 109 16.56 -16.57 -4.92
C MET A 109 17.87 -17.15 -4.38
N ASP A 110 18.46 -16.58 -3.33
CA ASP A 110 19.72 -17.03 -2.74
C ASP A 110 20.75 -17.56 -3.77
N GLU A 111 20.88 -18.89 -3.93
CA GLU A 111 21.83 -19.56 -4.84
C GLU A 111 21.21 -20.06 -6.16
N GLU A 112 19.91 -19.87 -6.36
CA GLU A 112 19.15 -20.41 -7.48
C GLU A 112 18.59 -19.28 -8.38
N THR A 113 18.53 -19.54 -9.67
CA THR A 113 17.88 -18.65 -10.64
C THR A 113 16.97 -19.47 -11.53
N HIS A 114 15.71 -19.07 -11.57
CA HIS A 114 14.68 -19.69 -12.38
C HIS A 114 14.15 -18.70 -13.41
N VAL A 115 13.88 -19.22 -14.60
CA VAL A 115 13.43 -18.41 -15.72
C VAL A 115 12.10 -18.95 -16.21
N ALA A 116 11.06 -18.14 -16.07
CA ALA A 116 9.78 -18.37 -16.72
C ALA A 116 9.75 -17.62 -18.07
N GLU A 117 9.44 -18.32 -19.16
CA GLU A 117 9.35 -17.74 -20.50
C GLU A 117 7.98 -17.98 -21.11
N ARG A 118 7.44 -16.97 -21.78
CA ARG A 118 6.17 -17.05 -22.50
C ARG A 118 6.43 -17.42 -23.95
N VAL A 119 5.85 -18.53 -24.38
CA VAL A 119 5.78 -18.95 -25.78
C VAL A 119 4.32 -18.93 -26.18
N ASP A 120 3.96 -18.04 -27.10
CA ASP A 120 2.58 -17.71 -27.48
C ASP A 120 1.71 -17.36 -26.26
N THR A 121 0.80 -18.26 -25.88
CA THR A 121 -0.13 -18.11 -24.75
C THR A 121 0.24 -18.97 -23.54
N THR A 122 1.34 -19.72 -23.63
CA THR A 122 1.76 -20.69 -22.60
C THR A 122 3.08 -20.27 -21.97
N TRP A 123 3.26 -20.64 -20.71
CA TRP A 123 4.47 -20.38 -19.95
C TRP A 123 5.25 -21.68 -19.72
N SER A 124 6.56 -21.60 -19.88
CA SER A 124 7.52 -22.62 -19.42
C SER A 124 8.35 -22.05 -18.28
N VAL A 125 8.89 -22.91 -17.44
CA VAL A 125 9.82 -22.59 -16.36
C VAL A 125 11.00 -23.55 -16.48
N ASP A 126 12.20 -23.00 -16.70
CA ASP A 126 13.45 -23.75 -16.91
C ASP A 126 13.33 -24.86 -17.97
N GLY A 127 12.58 -24.58 -19.03
CA GLY A 127 12.34 -25.49 -20.16
C GLY A 127 11.19 -26.49 -19.96
N GLY A 128 10.62 -26.61 -18.76
CA GLY A 128 9.45 -27.43 -18.47
C GLY A 128 8.13 -26.63 -18.50
N PRO A 129 6.95 -27.26 -18.58
CA PRO A 129 5.67 -26.55 -18.53
C PRO A 129 5.45 -25.89 -17.15
N ALA A 130 5.02 -24.63 -17.17
CA ALA A 130 4.62 -23.92 -15.96
C ALA A 130 3.18 -24.24 -15.57
N ASN A 131 2.89 -24.24 -14.27
CA ASN A 131 1.55 -24.25 -13.75
C ASN A 131 0.85 -22.93 -14.11
N ALA A 132 -0.11 -23.00 -15.03
CA ALA A 132 -0.82 -21.83 -15.55
C ALA A 132 -1.57 -21.04 -14.46
N ASN A 133 -2.04 -21.70 -13.39
CA ASN A 133 -2.71 -21.02 -12.28
C ASN A 133 -1.71 -20.23 -11.43
N THR A 134 -0.59 -20.85 -11.06
CA THR A 134 0.47 -20.20 -10.28
C THR A 134 1.07 -19.04 -11.06
N MET A 135 1.41 -19.24 -12.35
CA MET A 135 1.99 -18.19 -13.17
C MET A 135 1.06 -16.99 -13.35
N ARG A 136 -0.25 -17.23 -13.51
CA ARG A 136 -1.23 -16.14 -13.54
C ARG A 136 -1.24 -15.36 -12.23
N ALA A 137 -1.21 -16.04 -11.09
CA ALA A 137 -1.16 -15.39 -9.78
C ALA A 137 0.10 -14.52 -9.62
N VAL A 138 1.25 -14.99 -10.12
CA VAL A 138 2.49 -14.19 -10.16
C VAL A 138 2.29 -12.92 -10.99
N LEU A 139 1.75 -13.04 -12.21
CA LEU A 139 1.51 -11.90 -13.09
C LEU A 139 0.47 -10.93 -12.53
N ASP A 140 -0.62 -11.43 -11.92
CA ASP A 140 -1.64 -10.61 -11.29
C ASP A 140 -1.04 -9.79 -10.12
N GLU A 141 -0.15 -10.40 -9.34
CA GLU A 141 0.56 -9.71 -8.25
C GLU A 141 1.56 -8.67 -8.79
N LEU A 142 2.30 -8.99 -9.85
CA LEU A 142 3.24 -8.06 -10.50
C LEU A 142 2.56 -6.90 -11.22
N ALA A 143 1.35 -7.09 -11.73
CA ALA A 143 0.58 -6.04 -12.38
C ALA A 143 0.30 -4.86 -11.43
N HIS A 144 0.13 -5.15 -10.14
CA HIS A 144 -0.11 -4.16 -9.11
C HIS A 144 0.37 -4.62 -7.73
N LEU A 145 1.69 -4.61 -7.55
CA LEU A 145 2.31 -4.99 -6.28
C LEU A 145 2.28 -3.80 -5.32
N VAL A 146 1.61 -3.98 -4.18
CA VAL A 146 1.42 -2.92 -3.18
C VAL A 146 1.91 -3.35 -1.80
N ALA A 147 2.49 -2.39 -1.10
CA ALA A 147 3.00 -2.53 0.25
C ALA A 147 1.89 -2.47 1.31
N LEU A 148 2.19 -2.99 2.49
CA LEU A 148 1.43 -2.71 3.71
C LEU A 148 1.74 -1.29 4.22
N GLY A 149 3.01 -0.90 4.18
CA GLY A 149 3.54 0.33 4.78
C GLY A 149 4.97 0.62 4.33
N PHE A 150 5.68 1.42 5.13
CA PHE A 150 7.04 1.88 4.86
C PHE A 150 7.88 1.70 6.11
N VAL A 151 9.15 1.36 5.94
CA VAL A 151 10.14 1.36 7.02
C VAL A 151 10.70 2.78 7.14
N GLU A 152 10.36 3.49 8.22
CA GLU A 152 10.83 4.88 8.44
C GLU A 152 11.90 4.96 9.55
N ASP A 153 11.68 4.26 10.67
CA ASP A 153 12.60 4.23 11.83
C ASP A 153 12.91 2.80 12.32
N GLY A 154 12.55 1.80 11.52
CA GLY A 154 12.70 0.38 11.84
C GLY A 154 14.01 -0.22 11.36
N GLU A 155 14.33 -1.39 11.89
CA GLU A 155 15.40 -2.22 11.36
C GLU A 155 15.05 -2.67 9.93
N ILE A 156 16.06 -2.63 9.06
CA ILE A 156 15.96 -3.08 7.69
C ILE A 156 16.60 -4.46 7.61
N PHE A 157 15.77 -5.47 7.39
CA PHE A 157 16.21 -6.84 7.16
C PHE A 157 16.64 -7.04 5.70
N GLU A 158 17.83 -7.59 5.49
CA GLU A 158 18.46 -7.80 4.17
C GLU A 158 18.71 -9.29 3.86
N GLU A 159 18.33 -10.17 4.78
CA GLU A 159 18.46 -11.62 4.67
C GLU A 159 17.54 -12.20 3.58
N ASN A 160 17.92 -13.38 3.07
CA ASN A 160 17.19 -14.16 2.05
C ASN A 160 16.70 -13.32 0.85
N PRO A 161 17.62 -12.65 0.13
CA PRO A 161 17.26 -11.81 -0.99
C PRO A 161 16.58 -12.61 -2.09
N ARG A 162 15.42 -12.10 -2.53
CA ARG A 162 14.69 -12.59 -3.70
C ARG A 162 14.51 -11.45 -4.66
N ARG A 163 14.98 -11.61 -5.90
CA ARG A 163 14.84 -10.60 -6.95
C ARG A 163 13.95 -11.14 -8.07
N VAL A 164 12.92 -10.37 -8.38
CA VAL A 164 11.99 -10.66 -9.48
C VAL A 164 12.19 -9.61 -10.56
N VAL A 165 12.47 -10.07 -11.77
CA VAL A 165 12.66 -9.23 -12.96
C VAL A 165 11.64 -9.62 -14.01
N ALA A 166 10.73 -8.71 -14.35
CA ALA A 166 9.79 -8.87 -15.45
C ALA A 166 10.33 -8.19 -16.71
N LEU A 167 10.43 -8.96 -17.78
CA LEU A 167 11.00 -8.53 -19.05
C LEU A 167 9.96 -8.59 -20.18
N GLY A 168 9.98 -7.57 -21.03
CA GLY A 168 9.26 -7.49 -22.28
C GLY A 168 10.08 -8.01 -23.46
N ALA A 169 9.50 -7.87 -24.66
CA ALA A 169 10.19 -8.25 -25.89
C ALA A 169 11.55 -7.53 -26.03
N GLY A 170 12.54 -8.23 -26.59
CA GLY A 170 13.88 -7.66 -26.77
C GLY A 170 14.61 -7.35 -25.45
N THR A 171 14.25 -8.04 -24.35
CA THR A 171 14.84 -7.87 -23.00
C THR A 171 14.57 -6.50 -22.34
N ASP A 172 13.52 -5.81 -22.78
CA ASP A 172 13.07 -4.58 -22.13
C ASP A 172 12.70 -4.84 -20.67
N THR A 173 13.19 -4.02 -19.74
CA THR A 173 12.90 -4.22 -18.31
C THR A 173 11.62 -3.50 -17.95
N LEU A 174 10.56 -4.27 -17.71
CA LEU A 174 9.24 -3.74 -17.35
C LEU A 174 9.11 -3.50 -15.85
N GLY A 175 9.83 -4.27 -15.03
CA GLY A 175 9.82 -4.11 -13.59
C GLY A 175 10.87 -4.96 -12.87
N ILE A 176 11.40 -4.41 -11.78
CA ILE A 176 12.27 -5.14 -10.85
C ILE A 176 11.81 -4.86 -9.43
N VAL A 177 11.66 -5.92 -8.65
CA VAL A 177 11.49 -5.83 -7.19
C VAL A 177 12.51 -6.73 -6.51
N VAL A 178 13.14 -6.21 -5.46
CA VAL A 178 14.00 -6.95 -4.54
C VAL A 178 13.26 -7.08 -3.23
N ILE A 179 13.14 -8.30 -2.73
CA ILE A 179 12.45 -8.66 -1.49
C ILE A 179 13.48 -9.26 -0.55
N THR A 180 13.43 -8.88 0.72
CA THR A 180 14.35 -9.35 1.77
C THR A 180 13.59 -9.62 3.07
N GLY A 181 14.28 -10.19 4.06
CA GLY A 181 13.74 -10.54 5.36
C GLY A 181 13.00 -11.88 5.37
N GLU A 182 12.36 -12.18 6.49
CA GLU A 182 11.71 -13.45 6.78
C GLU A 182 10.19 -13.28 6.95
N ALA A 183 9.47 -14.37 7.19
CA ALA A 183 8.06 -14.30 7.54
C ALA A 183 7.83 -13.34 8.73
N GLY A 184 7.03 -12.30 8.50
CA GLY A 184 6.75 -11.25 9.49
C GLY A 184 7.69 -10.04 9.45
N THR A 185 8.81 -10.12 8.72
CA THR A 185 9.80 -9.05 8.58
C THR A 185 10.14 -8.73 7.12
N ARG A 186 9.23 -9.07 6.18
CA ARG A 186 9.45 -8.91 4.75
C ARG A 186 9.49 -7.45 4.33
N HIS A 187 10.54 -7.10 3.60
CA HIS A 187 10.70 -5.81 2.97
C HIS A 187 10.78 -5.93 1.46
N ALA A 188 10.39 -4.87 0.74
CA ALA A 188 10.60 -4.78 -0.69
C ALA A 188 11.18 -3.42 -1.11
N ARG A 189 11.93 -3.42 -2.21
CA ARG A 189 12.50 -2.22 -2.83
C ARG A 189 12.52 -2.35 -4.34
N THR A 190 12.41 -1.22 -5.01
CA THR A 190 12.76 -1.11 -6.43
C THR A 190 14.21 -0.64 -6.57
N PRO A 191 15.01 -1.19 -7.50
CA PRO A 191 16.39 -0.75 -7.70
C PRO A 191 16.48 0.77 -7.94
N GLY A 192 17.42 1.43 -7.26
CA GLY A 192 17.61 2.88 -7.34
C GLY A 192 16.65 3.70 -6.47
N SER A 193 15.65 3.09 -5.83
CA SER A 193 14.82 3.74 -4.82
C SER A 193 15.45 3.66 -3.44
N THR A 194 15.37 4.75 -2.67
CA THR A 194 15.72 4.77 -1.24
C THR A 194 14.54 4.33 -0.35
N THR A 195 13.36 4.12 -0.93
CA THR A 195 12.17 3.74 -0.18
C THR A 195 12.18 2.25 0.10
N VAL A 196 12.00 1.90 1.38
CA VAL A 196 11.84 0.52 1.84
C VAL A 196 10.41 0.29 2.25
N PHE A 197 9.76 -0.67 1.60
CA PHE A 197 8.37 -1.00 1.82
C PHE A 197 8.24 -2.19 2.76
N GLU A 198 7.29 -2.15 3.68
CA GLU A 198 6.83 -3.36 4.38
C GLU A 198 5.85 -4.11 3.47
N ILE A 199 6.08 -5.40 3.24
CA ILE A 199 5.25 -6.22 2.35
C ILE A 199 4.70 -7.44 3.11
N PRO A 200 3.41 -7.78 3.02
CA PRO A 200 2.88 -8.99 3.65
C PRO A 200 3.50 -10.26 3.06
N SER A 201 3.81 -11.26 3.90
CA SER A 201 4.38 -12.54 3.45
C SER A 201 3.56 -13.20 2.33
N PHE A 202 2.23 -13.18 2.41
CA PHE A 202 1.39 -13.79 1.37
C PHE A 202 1.58 -13.18 -0.03
N ARG A 203 1.98 -11.90 -0.14
CA ARG A 203 2.31 -11.28 -1.43
C ARG A 203 3.69 -11.71 -1.90
N VAL A 204 4.64 -11.83 -0.97
CA VAL A 204 5.97 -12.41 -1.25
C VAL A 204 5.83 -13.83 -1.78
N ASP A 205 5.01 -14.66 -1.15
CA ASP A 205 4.79 -16.05 -1.57
C ASP A 205 4.11 -16.15 -2.96
N ARG A 206 3.29 -15.15 -3.31
CA ARG A 206 2.66 -15.08 -4.65
C ARG A 206 3.61 -14.61 -5.74
N VAL A 207 4.48 -13.65 -5.44
CA VAL A 207 5.41 -13.10 -6.43
C VAL A 207 6.70 -13.92 -6.56
N THR A 208 7.07 -14.66 -5.50
CA THR A 208 8.19 -15.60 -5.44
C THR A 208 7.72 -16.95 -4.89
N PRO A 209 6.83 -17.66 -5.61
CA PRO A 209 6.35 -18.97 -5.18
C PRO A 209 7.50 -19.99 -5.19
N ASP A 210 7.36 -21.04 -4.38
CA ASP A 210 8.25 -22.19 -4.48
C ASP A 210 8.26 -22.73 -5.92
N ILE A 211 9.44 -23.02 -6.43
CA ILE A 211 9.62 -23.40 -7.83
C ILE A 211 8.82 -24.65 -8.21
N GLU A 212 8.68 -25.58 -7.26
CA GLU A 212 7.90 -26.81 -7.41
C GLU A 212 6.39 -26.55 -7.58
N VAL A 213 5.87 -25.43 -7.05
CA VAL A 213 4.47 -25.00 -7.22
C VAL A 213 4.28 -24.26 -8.54
N LEU A 214 5.33 -23.60 -9.04
CA LEU A 214 5.33 -22.88 -10.31
C LEU A 214 5.47 -23.83 -11.51
N ARG A 215 6.12 -24.97 -11.35
CA ARG A 215 6.19 -26.04 -12.36
C ARG A 215 4.94 -26.92 -12.31
N VAL A 216 4.62 -27.58 -13.41
CA VAL A 216 3.66 -28.70 -13.37
C VAL A 216 4.36 -29.91 -12.73
N PRO A 217 3.73 -30.61 -11.77
CA PRO A 217 4.31 -31.83 -11.20
C PRO A 217 4.64 -32.85 -12.29
N ASP A 218 5.82 -33.46 -12.22
CA ASP A 218 6.21 -34.52 -13.16
C ASP A 218 5.19 -35.68 -13.08
N PRO A 219 4.48 -36.01 -14.16
CA PRO A 219 3.55 -37.15 -14.16
C PRO A 219 4.26 -38.52 -14.03
N GLY A 220 5.60 -38.56 -14.05
CA GLY A 220 6.40 -39.80 -14.05
C GLY A 220 7.00 -40.25 -12.72
N GLY A 221 6.78 -39.55 -11.61
CA GLY A 221 7.36 -39.91 -10.30
C GLY A 221 6.59 -41.01 -9.56
N VAL A 222 6.96 -42.28 -9.79
CA VAL A 222 6.67 -43.44 -8.90
C VAL A 222 7.95 -43.97 -8.28
#